data_AF-A0A7G9Y9L4-F1
#
_entry.id   AF-A0A7G9Y9L4-F1
#
_cell.length_a   1.000
_cell.length_b   1.000
_cell.length_c   1.000
_cell.angle_alpha   90.00
_cell.angle_beta   90.00
_cell.angle_gamma   90.00
#
_symmetry.space_group_name_H-M   'P 1'
#
loop_
_entity.id
_entity.type
_entity.pdbx_description
1 polymer ?
#
loop_
_entity_poly.entity_id
_entity_poly.type
_entity_poly.pdbx_seq_one_letter_code
_entity_poly.pdbx_strand_id
1 'polypeptide(L)' 'MLYSLWEDPQKWLENYHMRSISETVNSMVKCRFGAPLRKRLDSRKKTETRLKLVGHNIRRVEYLEIMGDVVPHWRGCA' A
#
# COMPACT_ATOMS: atom_id res chain seq x y z
N MET A 1 -18.77 -1.74 -13.13
CA MET A 1 -17.93 -0.59 -12.70
C MET A 1 -18.26 0.66 -13.50
N LEU A 2 -18.15 0.70 -14.84
CA LEU A 2 -18.54 1.91 -15.59
C LEU A 2 -20.04 2.22 -15.55
N TYR A 3 -20.91 1.20 -15.56
CA TYR A 3 -22.35 1.41 -15.44
C TYR A 3 -22.75 2.04 -14.08
N SER A 4 -22.15 1.56 -12.99
CA SER A 4 -22.40 2.14 -11.66
C SER A 4 -21.80 3.54 -11.48
N LEU A 5 -20.77 3.90 -12.25
CA LEU A 5 -20.27 5.29 -12.31
C LEU A 5 -21.32 6.22 -12.92
N TRP A 6 -22.09 5.74 -13.91
CA TRP A 6 -23.14 6.53 -14.55
C TRP A 6 -24.38 6.68 -13.65
N GLU A 7 -24.79 5.62 -12.96
CA GLU A 7 -25.98 5.65 -12.10
C GLU A 7 -25.78 6.42 -10.79
N ASP A 8 -24.65 6.22 -10.12
CA ASP A 8 -24.33 6.89 -8.86
C ASP A 8 -22.81 7.11 -8.77
N PRO A 9 -22.31 8.25 -9.29
CA PRO A 9 -20.89 8.55 -9.30
C PRO A 9 -20.27 8.58 -7.91
N GLN A 10 -21.03 9.02 -6.90
CA GLN A 10 -20.50 9.20 -5.55
C GLN A 10 -20.28 7.84 -4.88
N LYS A 11 -21.29 6.97 -4.92
CA LYS A 11 -21.17 5.59 -4.44
C LYS A 11 -20.13 4.81 -5.25
N TRP A 12 -20.02 5.07 -6.54
CA TRP A 12 -18.96 4.50 -7.35
C TRP A 12 -17.57 4.93 -6.85
N LEU A 13 -17.40 6.23 -6.58
CA LEU A 13 -16.13 6.79 -6.12
C LEU A 13 -15.72 6.24 -4.76
N GLU A 14 -16.64 6.10 -3.81
CA GLU A 14 -16.39 5.49 -2.50
C GLU A 14 -15.87 4.05 -2.63
N ASN A 15 -16.50 3.25 -3.48
CA ASN A 15 -16.08 1.87 -3.75
C ASN A 15 -14.75 1.82 -4.51
N TYR A 16 -14.55 2.71 -5.48
CA TYR A 16 -13.33 2.78 -6.27
C TYR A 16 -12.14 3.25 -5.43
N HIS A 17 -12.34 4.17 -4.47
CA HIS A 17 -11.28 4.71 -3.62
C HIS A 17 -10.56 3.62 -2.82
N MET A 18 -11.31 2.69 -2.21
CA MET A 18 -10.71 1.56 -1.48
C MET A 18 -9.88 0.64 -2.38
N ARG A 19 -10.36 0.43 -3.62
CA ARG A 19 -9.66 -0.38 -4.61
C ARG A 19 -8.40 0.33 -5.14
N SER A 20 -8.49 1.63 -5.42
CA SER A 20 -7.39 2.42 -5.96
C SER A 20 -6.22 2.50 -4.98
N ILE A 21 -6.48 2.56 -3.67
CA ILE A 21 -5.45 2.45 -2.63
C ILE A 21 -4.69 1.12 -2.77
N SER A 22 -5.41 0.00 -2.87
CA SER A 22 -4.81 -1.34 -3.01
C SER A 22 -4.00 -1.48 -4.31
N GLU A 23 -4.51 -0.94 -5.41
CA GLU A 23 -3.84 -0.94 -6.72
C GLU A 23 -2.55 -0.10 -6.70
N THR A 24 -2.59 1.08 -6.05
CA THR A 24 -1.44 1.96 -5.89
C THR A 24 -0.35 1.28 -5.05
N VAL A 25 -0.71 0.68 -3.91
CA VAL A 25 0.25 -0.07 -3.07
C VAL A 25 0.88 -1.23 -3.85
N ASN A 26 0.08 -2.01 -4.58
CA ASN A 26 0.57 -3.11 -5.39
C ASN A 26 1.56 -2.64 -6.48
N SER A 27 1.25 -1.52 -7.16
CA SER A 27 2.14 -0.91 -8.15
C SER A 27 3.47 -0.49 -7.52
N MET A 28 3.42 0.25 -6.40
CA MET A 28 4.61 0.71 -5.68
C MET A 28 5.49 -0.46 -5.20
N VAL A 29 4.88 -1.52 -4.69
CA VAL A 29 5.58 -2.74 -4.27
C VAL A 29 6.28 -3.41 -5.45
N LYS A 30 5.61 -3.55 -6.61
CA LYS A 30 6.20 -4.14 -7.80
C LYS A 30 7.37 -3.30 -8.34
N CYS A 31 7.16 -1.99 -8.49
CA CYS A 31 8.20 -1.07 -8.97
C CYS A 31 9.45 -1.09 -8.10
N ARG A 32 9.29 -1.16 -6.77
CA ARG A 32 10.43 -1.04 -5.86
C ARG A 32 11.13 -2.36 -5.58
N PHE A 33 10.36 -3.40 -5.27
CA PHE A 33 10.95 -4.69 -4.90
C PHE A 33 11.30 -5.54 -6.11
N GLY A 34 10.84 -5.14 -7.32
CA GLY A 34 11.37 -5.45 -8.65
C GLY A 34 11.23 -6.90 -9.11
N ALA A 35 11.50 -7.85 -8.23
CA ALA A 35 11.39 -9.26 -8.51
C ALA A 35 9.98 -9.79 -8.19
N PRO A 36 9.40 -10.60 -9.09
CA PRO A 36 8.25 -11.44 -8.75
C PRO A 36 8.59 -12.34 -7.56
N LEU A 37 7.55 -12.91 -6.93
CA LEU A 37 7.72 -13.79 -5.78
C LEU A 37 8.74 -14.89 -6.09
N ARG A 38 9.86 -14.87 -5.39
CA ARG A 38 10.99 -15.77 -5.66
C ARG A 38 10.76 -17.15 -5.04
N LYS A 39 9.90 -17.22 -4.03
CA LYS A 39 9.66 -18.44 -3.26
C LYS A 39 8.63 -19.34 -3.94
N ARG A 40 8.92 -20.65 -3.97
CA ARG A 40 8.03 -21.68 -4.52
C ARG A 40 6.88 -22.06 -3.58
N LEU A 41 7.20 -22.26 -2.29
CA LEU A 41 6.22 -22.64 -1.26
C LEU A 41 5.29 -21.47 -0.92
N ASP A 42 3.99 -21.74 -0.84
CA ASP A 42 2.98 -20.70 -0.63
C ASP A 42 3.12 -19.99 0.73
N SER A 43 3.52 -20.70 1.78
CA SER A 43 3.84 -20.09 3.07
C SER A 43 4.94 -19.04 2.92
N ARG A 44 6.00 -19.35 2.18
CA ARG A 44 7.14 -18.45 1.93
C ARG A 44 6.78 -17.30 0.98
N LYS A 45 5.88 -17.53 0.01
CA LYS A 45 5.32 -16.45 -0.83
C LYS A 45 4.54 -15.45 0.03
N LYS A 46 3.68 -15.92 0.94
CA LYS A 46 2.94 -15.07 1.88
C LYS A 46 3.90 -14.25 2.75
N THR A 47 4.95 -14.88 3.28
CA THR A 47 5.99 -14.18 4.05
C THR A 47 6.69 -13.11 3.21
N GLU A 48 7.09 -13.44 1.98
CA GLU A 48 7.76 -12.49 1.09
C GLU A 48 6.85 -11.28 0.78
N THR A 49 5.57 -11.52 0.44
CA THR A 49 4.60 -10.44 0.23
C THR A 49 4.46 -9.57 1.49
N ARG A 50 4.34 -10.17 2.67
CA ARG A 50 4.23 -9.43 3.94
C ARG A 50 5.45 -8.54 4.18
N LEU A 51 6.67 -9.06 3.94
CA LEU A 51 7.90 -8.27 4.10
C LEU A 51 7.96 -7.08 3.13
N LYS A 52 7.53 -7.27 1.87
CA LYS A 52 7.42 -6.17 0.90
C LYS A 52 6.44 -5.09 1.36
N LEU A 53 5.30 -5.48 1.94
CA LEU A 53 4.32 -4.53 2.49
C LEU A 53 4.86 -3.78 3.71
N VAL A 54 5.56 -4.47 4.63
CA VAL A 54 6.21 -3.83 5.77
C VAL A 54 7.24 -2.80 5.31
N GLY A 55 8.09 -3.15 4.33
CA GLY A 55 9.05 -2.20 3.76
C GLY A 55 8.40 -1.00 3.06
N HIS A 56 7.24 -1.21 2.43
CA HIS A 56 6.45 -0.10 1.88
C HIS A 56 5.95 0.84 2.98
N ASN A 57 5.38 0.29 4.06
CA ASN A 57 4.82 1.07 5.17
C ASN A 57 5.89 1.88 5.91
N ILE A 58 7.06 1.29 6.18
CA ILE A 58 8.18 2.00 6.82
C ILE A 58 8.52 3.28 6.04
N ARG A 59 8.66 3.18 4.71
CA ARG A 59 8.98 4.35 3.89
C ARG A 59 7.83 5.35 3.79
N ARG A 60 6.58 4.89 3.87
CA ARG A 60 5.41 5.78 3.95
C ARG A 60 5.43 6.61 5.23
N VAL A 61 5.74 6.00 6.38
CA VAL A 61 5.89 6.73 7.64
C VAL A 61 7.03 7.72 7.56
N GLU A 62 8.20 7.32 7.05
CA GLU A 62 9.36 8.21 6.83
C GLU A 62 8.97 9.42 5.97
N TYR A 63 8.22 9.21 4.89
CA TYR A 63 7.78 10.31 4.03
C TYR A 63 6.82 11.27 4.75
N LEU A 64 5.85 10.74 5.49
CA LEU A 64 4.92 11.56 6.28
C LEU A 64 5.64 12.34 7.38
N GLU A 65 6.67 11.73 7.98
CA GLU A 65 7.51 12.35 8.99
C GLU A 65 8.33 13.51 8.39
N ILE A 66 8.91 13.34 7.20
CA ILE A 66 9.62 14.41 6.47
C ILE A 66 8.67 15.56 6.12
N MET A 67 7.41 15.26 5.77
CA MET A 67 6.40 16.29 5.47
C MET A 67 5.84 16.98 6.72
N GLY A 68 6.14 16.48 7.92
CA GLY A 68 5.58 17.01 9.17
C GLY A 68 4.13 16.59 9.44
N ASP A 69 3.60 15.65 8.67
CA ASP A 69 2.21 15.16 8.79
C ASP A 69 2.03 14.20 9.97
N VAL A 70 3.11 13.56 10.43
CA VAL A 70 3.10 12.64 11.57
C VAL A 70 4.34 12.83 12.44
N VAL A 71 4.16 12.70 13.75
CA VAL A 71 5.26 12.53 14.71
C VAL A 71 5.24 11.08 15.18
N PRO A 72 6.18 10.23 14.72
CA PRO A 72 6.19 8.85 15.15
C PRO A 72 6.50 8.71 16.63
N HIS A 73 5.84 7.77 17.31
CA HIS A 73 5.99 7.59 18.76
C HIS A 73 7.43 7.29 19.20
N TRP A 74 8.27 6.72 18.33
CA TRP A 74 9.67 6.43 18.63
C TRP A 74 10.57 7.67 18.65
N ARG A 75 10.13 8.82 18.12
CA ARG A 75 10.85 10.09 18.32
C ARG A 75 10.73 10.63 19.75
N GLY A 76 9.69 10.25 20.48
CA GLY A 76 9.43 10.76 21.84
C GLY A 76 10.26 10.12 22.94
N CYS A 77 11.18 9.21 22.61
CA CYS A 77 12.03 8.50 23.58
C CYS A 77 13.49 9.01 23.62
N ALA A 78 13.75 10.25 23.18
CA ALA A 78 15.06 10.88 23.23
C ALA A 78 15.19 11.82 24.43
#